data_AF-A0A9E7FSW1-F1
#
_entry.id   AF-A0A9E7FSW1-F1
#
_cell.length_a   1.000
_cell.length_b   1.000
_cell.length_c   1.000
_cell.angle_alpha   90.00
_cell.angle_beta   90.00
_cell.angle_gamma   90.00
#
_symmetry.space_group_name_H-M   'P 1'
#
loop_
_entity.id
_entity.type
_entity.pdbx_description
1 polymer ?
#
loop_
_entity_poly.entity_id
_entity_poly.type
_entity_poly.pdbx_seq_one_letter_code
_entity_poly.pdbx_strand_id
1 'polypeptide(L)'
;MAEEESIELKFRLFDGTDIGPNKHEPSTTVASLKEFIIARWPQDKEIAPGTINDVKLINAGKILDNNLTVAESTVSVGGLPGGCFIRQMLKLSLL
;
A
#
# COMPACT_ATOMS: atom_id res chain seq x y z
N MET A 1 16.33 -6.24 20.87
CA MET A 1 16.61 -5.96 19.46
C MET A 1 15.49 -6.61 18.67
N ALA A 2 14.46 -5.84 18.33
CA ALA A 2 13.50 -6.23 17.32
C ALA A 2 13.84 -5.29 16.17
N GLU A 3 14.52 -5.80 15.16
CA GLU A 3 14.61 -5.11 13.89
C GLU A 3 13.18 -4.81 13.44
N GLU A 4 12.76 -3.54 13.49
CA GLU A 4 11.47 -3.10 13.00
C GLU A 4 11.43 -3.37 11.50
N GLU A 5 10.91 -4.55 11.13
CA GLU A 5 10.62 -4.98 9.75
C GLU A 5 9.48 -4.14 9.17
N SER A 6 9.64 -2.82 9.18
CA SER A 6 8.67 -1.86 8.66
C SER A 6 8.74 -1.83 7.15
N ILE A 7 7.59 -2.00 6.50
CA ILE A 7 7.44 -1.95 5.06
C ILE A 7 7.06 -0.53 4.66
N GLU A 8 7.89 0.10 3.83
CA GLU A 8 7.61 1.42 3.27
C GLU A 8 6.75 1.28 2.02
N LEU A 9 5.49 1.69 2.13
CA LEU A 9 4.53 1.65 1.04
C LEU A 9 4.34 3.02 0.43
N LYS A 10 4.31 3.03 -0.91
CA LYS A 10 3.96 4.20 -1.71
C LYS A 10 2.80 3.85 -2.62
N PHE A 11 1.71 4.62 -2.53
CA PHE A 11 0.50 4.36 -3.30
C PHE A 11 0.42 5.32 -4.47
N ARG A 12 0.30 4.80 -5.69
CA ARG A 12 0.12 5.61 -6.90
C ARG A 12 -1.32 5.60 -7.33
N LEU A 13 -1.96 6.76 -7.38
CA LEU A 13 -3.32 6.94 -7.83
C LEU A 13 -3.43 6.76 -9.35
N PHE A 14 -4.67 6.58 -9.82
CA PHE A 14 -5.01 6.45 -11.23
C PHE A 14 -4.53 7.64 -12.08
N ASP A 15 -4.52 8.83 -11.48
CA ASP A 15 -4.07 10.08 -12.08
C ASP A 15 -2.53 10.21 -12.18
N GLY A 16 -1.78 9.34 -11.51
CA GLY A 16 -0.32 9.40 -11.43
C GLY A 16 0.22 10.10 -10.18
N THR A 17 -0.64 10.81 -9.44
CA THR A 17 -0.35 11.32 -8.09
C THR A 17 0.08 10.18 -7.17
N ASP A 18 0.98 10.45 -6.23
CA ASP A 18 1.35 9.46 -5.21
C ASP A 18 1.06 9.92 -3.78
N ILE A 19 0.63 8.96 -2.96
CA ILE A 19 0.41 9.08 -1.52
C ILE A 19 1.48 8.25 -0.82
N GLY A 20 2.23 8.89 0.07
CA GLY A 20 3.36 8.28 0.80
C GLY A 20 4.72 8.87 0.40
N PRO A 21 5.83 8.25 0.79
CA PRO A 21 5.94 6.94 1.45
C PRO A 21 5.46 6.93 2.92
N ASN A 22 4.86 5.83 3.36
CA ASN A 22 4.52 5.56 4.77
C ASN A 22 5.04 4.21 5.21
N LYS A 23 5.47 4.11 6.48
CA LYS A 23 5.89 2.85 7.11
C LYS A 23 4.67 2.13 7.66
N HIS A 24 4.55 0.86 7.31
CA HIS A 24 3.51 -0.05 7.77
C HIS A 24 4.13 -1.32 8.32
N GLU A 25 3.46 -1.90 9.31
CA GLU A 25 3.88 -3.20 9.84
C GLU A 25 3.52 -4.32 8.87
N PRO A 26 4.31 -5.40 8.82
CA PRO A 26 4.06 -6.53 7.92
C PRO A 26 2.75 -7.25 8.24
N SER A 27 2.32 -7.18 9.50
CA SER A 27 1.03 -7.67 10.01
C SER A 27 -0.16 -6.81 9.60
N THR A 28 0.06 -5.59 9.08
CA THR A 28 -1.03 -4.69 8.66
C THR A 28 -1.80 -5.32 7.51
N THR A 29 -3.13 -5.22 7.50
CA THR A 29 -3.95 -5.76 6.40
C THR A 29 -4.08 -4.77 5.25
N VAL A 30 -4.30 -5.29 4.05
CA VAL A 30 -4.60 -4.49 2.86
C VAL A 30 -5.85 -3.64 3.08
N ALA A 31 -6.85 -4.13 3.83
CA ALA A 31 -8.01 -3.33 4.25
C ALA A 31 -7.58 -2.05 4.99
N SER A 32 -6.72 -2.18 6.01
CA SER A 32 -6.22 -1.04 6.79
C SER A 32 -5.44 -0.05 5.92
N LEU A 33 -4.68 -0.54 4.93
CA LEU A 33 -3.99 0.32 3.96
C LEU A 33 -4.98 1.14 3.14
N LYS A 34 -6.08 0.52 2.69
CA LYS A 34 -7.11 1.22 1.91
C LYS A 34 -7.81 2.28 2.75
N GLU A 35 -8.12 1.99 4.01
CA GLU A 35 -8.67 2.98 4.93
C GLU A 35 -7.71 4.15 5.13
N PHE A 36 -6.42 3.87 5.30
CA PHE A 36 -5.39 4.89 5.42
C PHE A 36 -5.31 5.78 4.16
N ILE A 37 -5.40 5.18 2.97
CA ILE A 37 -5.39 5.90 1.69
C ILE A 37 -6.63 6.79 1.56
N ILE A 38 -7.82 6.29 1.92
CA ILE A 38 -9.07 7.06 1.90
C ILE A 38 -8.96 8.25 2.86
N ALA A 39 -8.42 8.03 4.07
CA ALA A 39 -8.23 9.09 5.06
C ALA A 39 -7.20 10.15 4.62
N ARG A 40 -6.18 9.74 3.84
CA ARG A 40 -5.16 10.62 3.26
C ARG A 40 -5.49 11.07 1.84
N TRP A 41 -6.71 10.84 1.38
CA TRP A 41 -7.08 11.12 0.00
C TRP A 41 -6.98 12.63 -0.27
N PRO A 42 -6.31 13.05 -1.35
CA PRO A 42 -6.26 14.45 -1.72
C PRO A 42 -7.66 14.98 -2.03
N GLN A 43 -8.09 16.02 -1.32
CA GLN A 43 -9.42 16.63 -1.49
C GLN A 43 -9.59 17.34 -2.85
N ASP A 44 -8.48 17.68 -3.51
CA ASP A 44 -8.45 18.25 -4.86
C ASP A 44 -8.81 17.24 -5.98
N LYS A 45 -9.15 15.98 -5.65
CA LYS A 45 -9.56 14.98 -6.63
C LYS A 45 -11.08 14.87 -6.72
N GLU A 46 -11.59 15.00 -7.94
CA GLU A 46 -13.01 14.83 -8.27
C GLU A 46 -13.52 13.42 -7.95
N ILE A 47 -12.65 12.41 -8.09
CA ILE A 47 -12.96 11.01 -7.79
C ILE A 47 -12.31 10.65 -6.45
N ALA A 48 -13.13 10.51 -5.41
CA ALA A 48 -12.73 10.11 -4.08
C ALA A 48 -13.46 8.82 -3.66
N PRO A 49 -12.73 7.77 -3.29
CA PRO A 49 -13.34 6.53 -2.80
C PRO A 49 -14.06 6.77 -1.47
N GLY A 50 -15.34 6.39 -1.40
CA GLY A 50 -16.12 6.47 -0.17
C GLY A 50 -15.89 5.29 0.79
N THR A 51 -15.42 4.15 0.28
CA THR A 51 -15.19 2.93 1.08
C THR A 51 -14.02 2.13 0.51
N ILE A 52 -13.42 1.24 1.33
CA ILE A 52 -12.30 0.38 0.90
C ILE A 52 -12.62 -0.54 -0.29
N ASN A 53 -13.90 -0.82 -0.55
CA ASN A 53 -14.32 -1.63 -1.70
C ASN A 53 -14.15 -0.89 -3.03
N ASP A 54 -14.22 0.44 -3.00
CA ASP A 54 -14.01 1.30 -4.15
C ASP A 54 -12.52 1.37 -4.54
N VAL A 55 -11.65 1.07 -3.59
CA VAL A 55 -10.19 1.09 -3.76
C VAL A 55 -9.66 -0.30 -4.11
N LYS A 56 -9.00 -0.43 -5.26
CA LYS A 56 -8.24 -1.63 -5.62
C LYS A 56 -6.75 -1.36 -5.53
N LEU A 57 -6.09 -2.10 -4.64
CA LEU A 57 -4.63 -2.12 -4.54
C LEU A 57 -4.08 -3.16 -5.51
N ILE A 58 -3.16 -2.73 -6.36
CA ILE A 58 -2.52 -3.57 -7.37
C ILE A 58 -1.02 -3.55 -7.10
N ASN A 59 -0.46 -4.72 -6.82
CA ASN A 59 0.98 -4.88 -6.66
C ASN A 59 1.54 -5.79 -7.77
N ALA A 60 2.56 -5.32 -8.48
CA ALA A 60 3.20 -6.08 -9.56
C ALA A 60 2.22 -6.70 -10.58
N GLY A 61 1.10 -6.03 -10.87
CA GLY A 61 0.06 -6.51 -11.79
C GLY A 61 -0.99 -7.44 -11.15
N LYS A 62 -0.90 -7.75 -9.86
CA LYS A 62 -1.89 -8.53 -9.11
C LYS A 62 -2.73 -7.64 -8.21
N ILE A 63 -4.06 -7.79 -8.28
CA ILE A 63 -4.98 -7.14 -7.33
C ILE A 63 -4.85 -7.83 -5.98
N LEU A 64 -4.67 -7.04 -4.92
CA LEU A 64 -4.55 -7.52 -3.55
C LEU A 64 -5.91 -7.62 -2.87
N ASP A 65 -6.13 -8.73 -2.18
CA ASP A 65 -7.33 -8.97 -1.38
C ASP A 65 -7.24 -8.26 -0.03
N ASN A 66 -8.37 -7.82 0.49
CA ASN A 66 -8.45 -7.12 1.79
C ASN A 66 -7.99 -7.98 2.96
N ASN A 67 -8.15 -9.31 2.85
CA ASN A 67 -7.75 -10.28 3.87
C ASN A 67 -6.23 -10.53 3.87
N LEU A 68 -5.51 -10.10 2.83
CA LEU A 68 -4.06 -10.24 2.80
C LEU A 68 -3.39 -9.21 3.70
N THR A 69 -2.22 -9.57 4.21
CA THR A 69 -1.35 -8.65 4.96
C THR A 69 -0.36 -7.96 4.02
N VAL A 70 0.29 -6.91 4.52
CA VAL A 70 1.38 -6.26 3.78
C VAL A 70 2.50 -7.24 3.52
N ALA A 71 2.83 -8.11 4.48
CA ALA A 71 3.80 -9.20 4.32
C ALA A 71 3.49 -10.11 3.12
N GLU A 72 2.23 -10.51 2.97
CA GLU A 72 1.79 -11.34 1.83
C GLU A 72 1.76 -10.56 0.51
N SER A 73 1.60 -9.23 0.62
CA SER A 73 1.54 -8.32 -0.50
C SER A 73 2.91 -7.80 -0.95
N THR A 74 3.95 -7.90 -0.11
CA THR A 74 5.31 -7.58 -0.53
C THR A 74 5.81 -8.67 -1.44
N VAL A 75 6.09 -8.31 -2.69
CA VAL A 75 6.91 -9.16 -3.55
C VAL A 75 8.31 -9.07 -2.96
N SER A 76 8.82 -10.19 -2.43
CA SER A 76 10.19 -10.32 -1.95
C SER A 76 11.15 -9.94 -3.09
N VAL A 77 11.51 -8.66 -3.18
CA VAL A 77 12.61 -8.24 -4.05
C VAL A 77 13.87 -8.77 -3.36
N GLY A 78 14.60 -9.63 -4.07
CA GLY A 78 15.62 -10.52 -3.52
C GLY A 78 16.56 -9.88 -2.49
N GLY A 79 16.90 -10.70 -1.49
CA GLY A 79 17.51 -10.29 -0.23
C GLY A 79 18.71 -9.35 -0.34
N LEU A 80 18.66 -8.29 0.46
CA LEU A 80 19.80 -7.48 0.82
C LEU A 80 20.07 -7.68 2.33
N PRO A 81 21.26 -8.19 2.71
CA PRO A 81 21.63 -8.34 4.10
C PRO A 81 21.98 -6.97 4.68
N GLY A 82 21.03 -6.35 5.36
CA GLY A 82 21.25 -5.11 6.10
C GLY A 82 20.00 -4.24 6.18
N GLY A 83 19.22 -4.40 7.25
CA GLY A 83 18.09 -3.52 7.58
C GLY A 83 17.06 -3.39 6.46
N CYS A 84 16.23 -4.42 6.30
CA CYS A 84 15.29 -4.58 5.20
C CYS A 84 14.13 -3.56 5.27
N PHE A 85 14.38 -2.32 4.85
CA PHE A 85 13.29 -1.41 4.49
C PHE A 85 12.79 -1.80 3.11
N ILE A 86 11.70 -2.56 3.06
CA ILE A 86 11.04 -2.95 1.82
C ILE A 86 10.31 -1.71 1.29
N ARG A 87 10.83 -1.10 0.22
CA ARG A 87 10.15 -0.02 -0.51
C ARG A 87 9.36 -0.58 -1.66
N GLN A 88 8.03 -0.60 -1.54
CA GLN A 88 7.14 -1.10 -2.58
C GLN A 88 6.20 0.00 -3.07
N MET A 89 5.94 0.01 -4.38
CA MET A 89 4.94 0.88 -5.00
C MET A 89 3.70 0.06 -5.34
N LEU A 90 2.57 0.46 -4.77
CA LEU A 90 1.26 -0.10 -5.06
C LEU A 90 0.50 0.84 -5.99
N LYS A 91 -0.03 0.31 -7.07
CA LYS A 91 -0.91 1.08 -7.96
C LYS A 91 -2.33 0.98 -7.45
N LEU A 92 -3.03 2.11 -7.48
CA LEU A 92 -4.40 2.24 -7.05
C LEU A 92 -5.30 2.43 -8.26
N SER A 93 -6.39 1.68 -8.30
CA SER A 93 -7.47 1.89 -9.25
C SER A 93 -8.77 2.10 -8.47
N LEU A 94 -9.55 3.09 -8.90
CA LEU A 94 -10.93 3.29 -8.47
C LEU A 94 -11.86 2.54 -9.43
N LEU A 95 -13.08 2.21 -9.00
CA LEU A 95 -14.07 1.51 -9.81
C LEU A 95 -14.94 2.48 -10.63
#